data_AF-A0A914TUD0-F1
#
_entry.id   AF-A0A914TUD0-F1
#
_cell.length_a   1.000
_cell.length_b   1.000
_cell.length_c   1.000
_cell.angle_alpha   90.00
_cell.angle_beta   90.00
_cell.angle_gamma   90.00
#
_symmetry.space_group_name_H-M   'P 1'
#
loop_
_entity.id
_entity.type
_entity.pdbx_description
1 polymer ?
#
loop_
_entity_poly.entity_id
_entity_poly.type
_entity_poly.pdbx_seq_one_letter_code
_entity_poly.pdbx_strand_id
1 'polypeptide(L)'
;MSEDEDRRREEEEAKRKAFEAARLKALEDADRLRRDREAAEAARRAQDEADRLRREREAAEAARRAADEAERRRQEEADRRRKEDEDRRRREEEERRRREEEERRRQQPKFYEMEGILHKQTGEILTFVEAIRQGLLDLSSGSGDFYDIGGKKISLEEAVKRGLVDQNVDTILNSHLGIHHPETGQAITLREAIQIGLYDPDNRQFRDIHTNDILSLYDSRNICNTETQLKLVKQGILKLPPTSLTGAIEQNLLNTESGQFTFRFSGETMPLKDALYNEYVQISGTQNHRIAIPLSDAIELGLIDGHSGKFIDRKSGEEFDLRKALAKDNELLNTNVREIVNTASKERITLGESVISNAINIRQNNFTDLASRESLSLRQAFDNNLISKPFTLTEAAEKSLVDSYHRFVDKGTQNRWTLLEAIVHGVIDPDVRHIVDPEE
;
A
#
# COMPACT_ATOMS: atom_id res chain seq x y z
N MET A 1 -82.45 -47.10 107.51
CA MET A 1 -81.64 -48.19 106.90
C MET A 1 -81.32 -47.88 105.44
N SER A 2 -80.72 -46.72 105.14
CA SER A 2 -80.38 -46.34 103.76
C SER A 2 -78.96 -45.76 103.62
N GLU A 3 -78.22 -45.54 104.71
CA GLU A 3 -76.95 -44.77 104.66
C GLU A 3 -75.68 -45.66 104.65
N ASP A 4 -75.75 -46.91 105.12
CA ASP A 4 -74.57 -47.77 105.25
C ASP A 4 -74.20 -48.54 103.96
N GLU A 5 -75.16 -48.76 103.06
CA GLU A 5 -74.88 -49.42 101.77
C GLU A 5 -74.20 -48.47 100.77
N ASP A 6 -74.42 -47.16 100.90
CA ASP A 6 -73.86 -46.15 100.01
C ASP A 6 -72.36 -45.93 100.30
N ARG A 7 -71.94 -45.86 101.57
CA ARG A 7 -70.52 -45.63 101.95
C ARG A 7 -69.56 -46.72 101.49
N ARG A 8 -69.96 -47.99 101.52
CA ARG A 8 -69.10 -49.10 101.06
C ARG A 8 -68.94 -49.10 99.54
N ARG A 9 -70.01 -48.76 98.80
CA ARG A 9 -69.96 -48.59 97.35
C ARG A 9 -69.06 -47.42 96.97
N GLU A 10 -69.14 -46.30 97.70
CA GLU A 10 -68.27 -45.14 97.50
C GLU A 10 -66.79 -45.46 97.72
N GLU A 11 -66.44 -46.23 98.75
CA GLU A 11 -65.04 -46.55 99.08
C GLU A 11 -64.41 -47.53 98.08
N GLU A 12 -65.17 -48.50 97.58
CA GLU A 12 -64.73 -49.43 96.55
C GLU A 12 -64.62 -48.74 95.17
N GLU A 13 -65.55 -47.84 94.88
CA GLU A 13 -65.51 -46.97 93.70
C GLU A 13 -64.33 -45.99 93.75
N ALA A 14 -63.98 -45.45 94.93
CA ALA A 14 -62.81 -44.60 95.12
C ALA A 14 -61.49 -45.36 94.91
N LYS A 15 -61.38 -46.60 95.38
CA LYS A 15 -60.18 -47.44 95.13
C LYS A 15 -60.05 -47.84 93.67
N ARG A 16 -61.15 -48.15 92.98
CA ARG A 16 -61.16 -48.38 91.53
C ARG A 16 -60.73 -47.13 90.77
N LYS A 17 -61.29 -45.97 91.09
CA LYS A 17 -60.90 -44.67 90.49
C LYS A 17 -59.43 -44.35 90.73
N ALA A 18 -58.90 -44.60 91.92
CA ALA A 18 -57.48 -44.37 92.23
C ALA A 18 -56.53 -45.29 91.45
N PHE A 19 -56.87 -46.58 91.32
CA PHE A 19 -56.09 -47.53 90.52
C PHE A 19 -56.14 -47.20 89.02
N GLU A 20 -57.32 -46.83 88.52
CA GLU A 20 -57.51 -46.41 87.13
C GLU A 20 -56.75 -45.11 86.82
N ALA A 21 -56.77 -44.13 87.74
CA ALA A 21 -55.99 -42.90 87.61
C ALA A 21 -54.47 -43.15 87.66
N ALA A 22 -53.99 -44.03 88.54
CA ALA A 22 -52.57 -44.39 88.59
C ALA A 22 -52.11 -45.14 87.33
N ARG A 23 -52.94 -46.04 86.80
CA ARG A 23 -52.69 -46.74 85.54
C ARG A 23 -52.67 -45.77 84.35
N LEU A 24 -53.60 -44.82 84.30
CA LEU A 24 -53.65 -43.80 83.25
C LEU A 24 -52.40 -42.91 83.28
N LYS A 25 -51.99 -42.47 84.48
CA LYS A 25 -50.78 -41.65 84.64
C LYS A 25 -49.50 -42.40 84.24
N ALA A 26 -49.38 -43.67 84.62
CA ALA A 26 -48.23 -44.50 84.21
C ALA A 26 -48.20 -44.73 82.68
N LEU A 27 -49.37 -44.85 82.05
CA LEU A 27 -49.49 -44.96 80.59
C LEU A 27 -49.09 -43.64 79.90
N GLU A 28 -49.53 -42.50 80.43
CA GLU A 28 -49.15 -41.18 79.94
C GLU A 28 -47.65 -40.90 80.10
N ASP A 29 -47.05 -41.26 81.24
CA ASP A 29 -45.61 -41.09 81.48
C ASP A 29 -44.79 -42.02 80.58
N ALA A 30 -45.24 -43.25 80.33
CA ALA A 30 -44.59 -44.18 79.39
C ALA A 30 -44.70 -43.68 77.94
N ASP A 31 -45.85 -43.16 77.53
CA ASP A 31 -46.05 -42.55 76.20
C ASP A 31 -45.22 -41.28 76.04
N ARG A 32 -45.08 -40.46 77.09
CA ARG A 32 -44.20 -39.28 77.08
C ARG A 32 -42.75 -39.69 76.89
N LEU A 33 -42.26 -40.66 77.66
CA LEU A 33 -40.88 -41.15 77.54
C LEU A 33 -40.59 -41.76 76.16
N ARG A 34 -41.57 -42.45 75.56
CA ARG A 34 -41.46 -42.98 74.19
C ARG A 34 -41.35 -41.84 73.18
N ARG A 35 -42.21 -40.82 73.27
CA ARG A 35 -42.17 -39.64 72.39
C ARG A 35 -40.86 -38.87 72.53
N ASP A 36 -40.35 -38.68 73.75
CA ASP A 36 -39.08 -37.98 73.97
C ASP A 36 -37.90 -38.76 73.40
N ARG A 37 -37.91 -40.10 73.51
CA ARG A 37 -36.89 -40.96 72.89
C ARG A 37 -36.97 -40.95 71.37
N GLU A 38 -38.17 -41.05 70.80
CA GLU A 38 -38.41 -40.94 69.36
C GLU A 38 -37.99 -39.57 68.82
N ALA A 39 -38.30 -38.49 69.53
CA ALA A 39 -37.89 -37.12 69.18
C ALA A 39 -36.36 -36.94 69.26
N ALA A 40 -35.72 -37.49 70.29
CA ALA A 40 -34.26 -37.45 70.42
C ALA A 40 -33.55 -38.27 69.34
N GLU A 41 -34.11 -39.43 68.96
CA GLU A 41 -33.57 -40.26 67.88
C GLU A 41 -33.79 -39.61 66.51
N ALA A 42 -34.96 -39.01 66.28
CA ALA A 42 -35.25 -38.22 65.08
C ALA A 42 -34.32 -37.00 64.97
N ALA A 43 -34.06 -36.29 66.06
CA ALA A 43 -33.13 -35.16 66.09
C ALA A 43 -31.69 -35.56 65.78
N ARG A 44 -31.22 -36.71 66.30
CA ARG A 44 -29.89 -37.26 65.94
C ARG A 44 -29.79 -37.62 64.47
N ARG A 45 -30.79 -38.32 63.92
CA ARG A 45 -30.84 -38.67 62.49
C ARG A 45 -30.85 -37.42 61.61
N ALA A 46 -31.62 -36.40 61.97
CA ALA A 46 -31.66 -35.13 61.25
C ALA A 46 -30.31 -34.38 61.32
N GLN A 47 -29.61 -34.43 62.45
CA GLN A 47 -28.28 -33.84 62.59
C GLN A 47 -27.23 -34.59 61.75
N ASP A 48 -27.24 -35.92 61.79
CA ASP A 48 -26.33 -36.75 60.97
C ASP A 48 -26.58 -36.53 59.46
N GLU A 49 -27.84 -36.40 59.04
CA GLU A 49 -28.21 -36.09 57.67
C GLU A 49 -27.78 -34.67 57.26
N ALA A 50 -27.94 -33.67 58.14
CA ALA A 50 -27.48 -32.31 57.90
C ALA A 50 -25.95 -32.22 57.79
N ASP A 51 -25.21 -32.92 58.65
CA ASP A 51 -23.74 -32.97 58.61
C ASP A 51 -23.24 -33.70 57.36
N ARG A 52 -23.94 -34.76 56.93
CA ARG A 52 -23.66 -35.44 55.67
C ARG A 52 -23.87 -34.51 54.47
N LEU A 53 -25.01 -33.83 54.40
CA LEU A 53 -25.32 -32.88 53.32
C LEU A 53 -24.33 -31.71 53.29
N ARG A 54 -23.89 -31.23 54.46
CA ARG A 54 -22.86 -30.19 54.55
C ARG A 54 -21.53 -30.68 53.98
N ARG A 55 -21.06 -31.88 54.35
CA ARG A 55 -19.83 -32.46 53.80
C ARG A 55 -19.92 -32.71 52.30
N GLU A 56 -21.07 -33.18 51.81
CA GLU A 56 -21.30 -33.36 50.37
C GLU A 56 -21.26 -32.02 49.62
N ARG A 57 -21.82 -30.95 50.20
CA ARG A 57 -21.76 -29.60 49.63
C ARG A 57 -20.34 -29.02 49.63
N GLU A 58 -19.61 -29.16 50.74
CA GLU A 58 -18.21 -28.72 50.84
C GLU A 58 -17.31 -29.50 49.86
N ALA A 59 -17.51 -30.81 49.72
CA ALA A 59 -16.79 -31.64 48.74
C ALA A 59 -17.15 -31.26 47.30
N ALA A 60 -18.41 -30.98 46.99
CA ALA A 60 -18.85 -30.53 45.68
C ALA A 60 -18.27 -29.15 45.33
N GLU A 61 -18.19 -28.23 46.31
CA GLU A 61 -17.59 -26.91 46.11
C GLU A 61 -16.06 -27.01 45.94
N ALA A 62 -15.37 -27.85 46.72
CA ALA A 62 -13.96 -28.12 46.54
C ALA A 62 -13.66 -28.75 45.16
N ALA A 63 -14.50 -29.68 44.71
CA ALA A 63 -14.39 -30.29 43.38
C ALA A 63 -14.60 -29.26 42.26
N ARG A 64 -15.55 -28.33 42.40
CA ARG A 64 -15.75 -27.23 41.45
C ARG A 64 -14.54 -26.30 41.39
N ARG A 65 -14.02 -25.86 42.54
CA ARG A 65 -12.82 -25.00 42.59
C ARG A 65 -11.60 -25.68 41.97
N ALA A 66 -11.41 -26.97 42.23
CA ALA A 66 -10.33 -27.74 41.61
C ALA A 66 -10.50 -27.89 40.08
N ALA A 67 -11.74 -28.06 39.60
CA ALA A 67 -12.03 -28.08 38.17
C ALA A 67 -11.77 -26.73 37.50
N ASP A 68 -12.22 -25.62 38.12
CA ASP A 68 -12.00 -24.26 37.62
C ASP A 68 -10.49 -23.92 37.58
N GLU A 69 -9.73 -24.32 38.60
CA GLU A 69 -8.28 -24.12 38.62
C GLU A 69 -7.56 -24.97 37.56
N ALA A 70 -7.98 -26.22 37.37
CA ALA A 70 -7.43 -27.08 36.32
C ALA A 70 -7.74 -26.53 34.91
N GLU A 71 -8.93 -25.95 34.71
CA GLU A 71 -9.31 -25.30 33.45
C GLU A 71 -8.48 -24.03 33.20
N ARG A 72 -8.28 -23.18 34.21
CA ARG A 72 -7.40 -22.00 34.12
C ARG A 72 -5.97 -22.39 33.74
N ARG A 73 -5.40 -23.40 34.39
CA ARG A 73 -4.05 -23.89 34.05
C ARG A 73 -3.96 -24.41 32.61
N ARG A 74 -4.99 -25.10 32.12
CA ARG A 74 -5.05 -25.55 30.72
C ARG A 74 -5.15 -24.38 29.74
N GLN A 75 -5.93 -23.34 30.08
CA GLN A 75 -6.04 -22.13 29.26
C GLN A 75 -4.70 -21.36 29.23
N GLU A 76 -4.06 -21.17 30.38
CA GLU A 76 -2.75 -20.52 30.47
C GLU A 76 -1.66 -21.26 29.68
N GLU A 77 -1.64 -22.60 29.75
CA GLU A 77 -0.70 -23.42 28.98
C GLU A 77 -0.99 -23.34 27.47
N ALA A 78 -2.27 -23.34 27.06
CA ALA A 78 -2.67 -23.19 25.67
C ALA A 78 -2.31 -21.80 25.12
N ASP A 79 -2.52 -20.74 25.89
CA ASP A 79 -2.16 -19.37 25.51
C ASP A 79 -0.65 -19.18 25.42
N ARG A 80 0.10 -19.81 26.33
CA ARG A 80 1.57 -19.81 26.26
C ARG A 80 2.06 -20.51 24.99
N ARG A 81 1.52 -21.68 24.66
CA ARG A 81 1.86 -22.40 23.41
C ARG A 81 1.50 -21.59 22.17
N ARG A 82 0.33 -20.93 22.16
CA ARG A 82 -0.07 -20.03 21.06
C ARG A 82 0.91 -18.88 20.87
N LYS A 83 1.33 -18.22 21.96
CA LYS A 83 2.34 -17.15 21.90
C LYS A 83 3.69 -17.65 21.40
N GLU A 84 4.15 -18.80 21.90
CA GLU A 84 5.41 -19.41 21.45
C GLU A 84 5.37 -19.80 19.95
N ASP A 85 4.23 -20.32 19.47
CA ASP A 85 4.03 -20.61 18.04
C ASP A 85 3.93 -19.34 17.20
N GLU A 86 3.27 -18.30 17.69
CA GLU A 86 3.17 -17.00 17.01
C GLU A 86 4.55 -16.33 16.90
N ASP A 87 5.33 -16.30 17.98
CA ASP A 87 6.70 -15.78 17.99
C ASP A 87 7.62 -16.57 17.07
N ARG A 88 7.48 -17.90 17.03
CA ARG A 88 8.21 -18.75 16.09
C ARG A 88 7.86 -18.41 14.65
N ARG A 89 6.57 -18.31 14.32
CA ARG A 89 6.11 -17.93 12.97
C ARG A 89 6.62 -16.55 12.56
N ARG A 90 6.59 -15.57 13.47
CA ARG A 90 7.13 -14.22 13.21
C ARG A 90 8.63 -14.28 12.90
N ARG A 91 9.42 -15.04 13.66
CA ARG A 91 10.86 -15.22 13.40
C ARG A 91 11.14 -15.95 12.08
N GLU A 92 10.38 -17.00 11.79
CA GLU A 92 10.48 -17.74 10.53
C GLU A 92 10.10 -16.85 9.34
N GLU A 93 9.09 -16.00 9.49
CA GLU A 93 8.69 -15.03 8.47
C GLU A 93 9.71 -13.90 8.29
N GLU A 94 10.27 -13.35 9.38
CA GLU A 94 11.37 -12.38 9.31
C GLU A 94 12.63 -12.98 8.67
N GLU A 95 13.01 -14.21 9.02
CA GLU A 95 14.13 -14.90 8.37
C GLU A 95 13.83 -15.17 6.89
N ARG A 96 12.60 -15.57 6.56
CA ARG A 96 12.19 -15.77 5.16
C ARG A 96 12.26 -14.46 4.39
N ARG A 97 11.73 -13.37 4.93
CA ARG A 97 11.82 -12.02 4.35
C ARG A 97 13.27 -11.60 4.14
N ARG A 98 14.14 -11.80 5.13
CA ARG A 98 15.58 -11.50 4.99
C ARG A 98 16.25 -12.34 3.91
N ARG A 99 15.94 -13.63 3.84
CA ARG A 99 16.50 -14.53 2.80
C ARG A 99 15.95 -14.20 1.42
N GLU A 100 14.66 -13.90 1.31
CA GLU A 100 14.01 -13.44 0.08
C GLU A 100 14.57 -12.09 -0.36
N GLU A 101 14.83 -11.15 0.56
CA GLU A 101 15.46 -9.86 0.28
C GLU A 101 16.94 -10.03 -0.11
N GLU A 102 17.67 -10.92 0.54
CA GLU A 102 19.06 -11.25 0.21
C GLU A 102 19.14 -12.00 -1.14
N GLU A 103 18.24 -12.94 -1.42
CA GLU A 103 18.10 -13.58 -2.73
C GLU A 103 17.63 -12.59 -3.79
N ARG A 104 16.72 -11.67 -3.48
CA ARG A 104 16.29 -10.58 -4.37
C ARG A 104 17.44 -9.63 -4.67
N ARG A 105 18.32 -9.35 -3.71
CA ARG A 105 19.59 -8.63 -3.92
C ARG A 105 20.59 -9.42 -4.77
N ARG A 106 20.69 -10.74 -4.57
CA ARG A 106 21.59 -11.61 -5.36
C ARG A 106 21.11 -11.88 -6.79
N GLN A 107 19.78 -11.96 -6.97
CA GLN A 107 19.11 -12.18 -8.24
C GLN A 107 18.69 -10.88 -8.91
N GLN A 108 18.77 -9.73 -8.21
CA GLN A 108 18.75 -8.43 -8.85
C GLN A 108 19.86 -8.48 -9.91
N PRO A 109 19.53 -8.40 -11.21
CA PRO A 109 20.51 -8.00 -12.20
C PRO A 109 21.31 -6.83 -11.61
N LYS A 110 22.63 -7.02 -11.53
CA LYS A 110 23.60 -6.01 -11.08
C LYS A 110 23.49 -4.82 -12.02
N PHE A 111 22.47 -4.01 -11.82
CA PHE A 111 22.16 -2.91 -12.71
C PHE A 111 23.08 -1.77 -12.35
N TYR A 112 24.31 -1.86 -12.87
CA TYR A 112 25.06 -0.70 -13.34
C TYR A 112 25.32 0.40 -12.29
N GLU A 113 25.24 0.12 -11.00
CA GLU A 113 25.70 1.03 -9.97
C GLU A 113 27.11 0.61 -9.56
N MET A 114 28.05 1.56 -9.57
CA MET A 114 29.41 1.29 -9.10
C MET A 114 29.39 1.06 -7.59
N GLU A 115 29.15 -0.19 -7.17
CA GLU A 115 29.27 -0.62 -5.78
C GLU A 115 30.73 -0.61 -5.33
N GLY A 116 30.97 -0.26 -4.06
CA GLY A 116 32.32 -0.39 -3.51
C GLY A 116 32.65 0.49 -2.31
N ILE A 117 31.71 1.24 -1.74
CA ILE A 117 32.00 2.16 -0.64
C ILE A 117 31.48 1.59 0.67
N LEU A 118 32.36 1.25 1.61
CA LEU A 118 31.98 0.63 2.88
C LEU A 118 31.53 1.68 3.91
N HIS A 119 30.25 1.66 4.27
CA HIS A 119 29.70 2.45 5.37
C HIS A 119 29.99 1.76 6.72
N LYS A 120 30.93 2.29 7.50
CA LYS A 120 31.40 1.60 8.72
C LYS A 120 30.42 1.59 9.90
N GLN A 121 29.40 2.45 9.94
CA GLN A 121 28.38 2.42 11.00
C GLN A 121 27.34 1.32 10.77
N THR A 122 26.94 1.12 9.52
CA THR A 122 25.93 0.11 9.15
C THR A 122 26.57 -1.20 8.69
N GLY A 123 27.86 -1.17 8.32
CA GLY A 123 28.56 -2.28 7.69
C GLY A 123 28.16 -2.50 6.24
N GLU A 124 27.37 -1.59 5.66
CA GLU A 124 26.81 -1.74 4.31
C GLU A 124 27.81 -1.33 3.24
N ILE A 125 27.77 -2.03 2.11
CA ILE A 125 28.46 -1.62 0.89
C ILE A 125 27.48 -0.71 0.14
N LEU A 126 27.84 0.57 0.05
CA LEU A 126 27.14 1.59 -0.67
C LEU A 126 27.60 1.65 -2.12
N THR A 127 26.69 2.08 -2.99
CA THR A 127 27.03 2.51 -4.34
C THR A 127 27.74 3.86 -4.33
N PHE A 128 28.48 4.14 -5.40
CA PHE A 128 29.12 5.42 -5.64
C PHE A 128 28.16 6.60 -5.49
N VAL A 129 26.92 6.43 -5.96
CA VAL A 129 25.86 7.44 -5.89
C VAL A 129 25.37 7.62 -4.45
N GLU A 130 25.12 6.52 -3.74
CA GLU A 130 24.68 6.56 -2.35
C GLU A 130 25.70 7.25 -1.43
N ALA A 131 27.00 7.01 -1.65
CA ALA A 131 28.04 7.65 -0.86
C ALA A 131 28.12 9.17 -1.07
N ILE A 132 27.86 9.65 -2.30
CA ILE A 132 27.80 11.09 -2.59
C ILE A 132 26.56 11.70 -1.92
N ARG A 133 25.38 11.08 -2.06
CA ARG A 133 24.13 11.56 -1.43
C ARG A 133 24.20 11.58 0.09
N GLN A 134 24.89 10.63 0.70
CA GLN A 134 25.12 10.60 2.15
C GLN A 134 26.23 11.56 2.61
N GLY A 135 26.88 12.28 1.68
CA GLY A 135 27.95 13.23 1.98
C GLY A 135 29.26 12.57 2.43
N LEU A 136 29.41 11.27 2.21
CA LEU A 136 30.61 10.50 2.54
C LEU A 136 31.72 10.74 1.52
N LEU A 137 31.35 11.11 0.30
CA LEU A 137 32.27 11.40 -0.79
C LEU A 137 31.94 12.76 -1.42
N ASP A 138 32.88 13.70 -1.33
CA ASP A 138 32.82 14.99 -2.01
C ASP A 138 33.85 15.02 -3.15
N LEU A 139 33.36 15.18 -4.38
CA LEU A 139 34.18 15.24 -5.59
C LEU A 139 34.26 16.65 -6.19
N SER A 140 33.59 17.62 -5.58
CA SER A 140 33.65 19.03 -6.00
C SER A 140 35.01 19.65 -5.69
N SER A 141 35.68 19.14 -4.66
CA SER A 141 37.01 19.49 -4.22
C SER A 141 38.05 18.69 -5.04
N GLY A 142 39.07 19.38 -5.57
CA GLY A 142 40.07 18.83 -6.51
C GLY A 142 40.73 17.48 -6.13
N SER A 143 40.76 17.15 -4.85
CA SER A 143 41.36 15.93 -4.28
C SER A 143 40.43 14.73 -4.15
N GLY A 144 39.10 14.90 -4.22
CA GLY A 144 38.14 13.87 -3.84
C GLY A 144 38.24 13.54 -2.34
N ASP A 145 37.39 14.17 -1.54
CA ASP A 145 37.44 14.08 -0.09
C ASP A 145 36.46 13.03 0.41
N PHE A 146 36.96 12.06 1.17
CA PHE A 146 36.15 11.07 1.85
C PHE A 146 35.98 11.43 3.33
N TYR A 147 34.76 11.38 3.84
CA TYR A 147 34.44 11.68 5.22
C TYR A 147 34.19 10.38 5.99
N ASP A 148 35.09 10.09 6.94
CA ASP A 148 34.94 8.97 7.87
C ASP A 148 33.87 9.28 8.95
N ILE A 149 33.44 8.27 9.70
CA ILE A 149 32.40 8.31 10.75
C ILE A 149 32.56 9.47 11.75
N GLY A 150 33.79 9.90 12.01
CA GLY A 150 34.09 11.03 12.89
C GLY A 150 33.99 12.42 12.25
N GLY A 151 33.45 12.53 11.02
CA GLY A 151 33.54 13.75 10.20
C GLY A 151 34.97 14.06 9.75
N LYS A 152 35.89 13.09 9.89
CA LYS A 152 37.30 13.29 9.55
C LYS A 152 37.48 13.14 8.05
N LYS A 153 37.87 14.23 7.41
CA LYS A 153 38.28 14.29 6.02
C LYS A 153 39.58 13.50 5.81
N ILE A 154 39.54 12.52 4.91
CA ILE A 154 40.69 11.78 4.39
C ILE A 154 40.66 11.81 2.86
N SER A 155 41.82 11.65 2.21
CA SER A 155 41.86 11.57 0.75
C SER A 155 41.26 10.26 0.25
N LEU A 156 40.73 10.26 -0.97
CA LEU A 156 40.21 9.05 -1.61
C LEU A 156 41.25 7.91 -1.66
N GLU A 157 42.51 8.22 -1.96
CA GLU A 157 43.60 7.21 -1.95
C GLU A 157 43.79 6.55 -0.59
N GLU A 158 43.68 7.33 0.49
CA GLU A 158 43.79 6.81 1.85
C GLU A 158 42.54 6.02 2.27
N ALA A 159 41.37 6.42 1.76
CA ALA A 159 40.14 5.65 1.92
C ALA A 159 40.24 4.27 1.25
N VAL A 160 40.80 4.20 0.03
CA VAL A 160 41.09 2.93 -0.67
C VAL A 160 42.07 2.07 0.12
N LYS A 161 43.19 2.63 0.61
CA LYS A 161 44.16 1.90 1.45
C LYS A 161 43.55 1.31 2.72
N ARG A 162 42.54 1.99 3.28
CA ARG A 162 41.80 1.54 4.48
C ARG A 162 40.67 0.57 4.16
N GLY A 163 40.46 0.21 2.90
CA GLY A 163 39.35 -0.64 2.45
C GLY A 163 37.97 0.01 2.64
N LEU A 164 37.92 1.35 2.71
CA LEU A 164 36.67 2.12 2.80
C LEU A 164 36.03 2.33 1.42
N VAL A 165 36.84 2.30 0.36
CA VAL A 165 36.43 2.46 -1.02
C VAL A 165 37.12 1.38 -1.85
N ASP A 166 36.39 0.72 -2.74
CA ASP A 166 36.93 -0.25 -3.69
C ASP A 166 37.92 0.47 -4.63
N GLN A 167 39.05 -0.16 -4.88
CA GLN A 167 40.07 0.32 -5.82
C GLN A 167 39.51 0.56 -7.23
N ASN A 168 38.45 -0.15 -7.61
CA ASN A 168 37.74 0.06 -8.87
C ASN A 168 37.15 1.48 -8.98
N VAL A 169 36.62 2.04 -7.90
CA VAL A 169 35.98 3.36 -7.90
C VAL A 169 37.01 4.47 -8.18
N ASP A 170 38.16 4.44 -7.50
CA ASP A 170 39.23 5.40 -7.74
C ASP A 170 39.83 5.25 -9.15
N THR A 171 39.93 4.02 -9.65
CA THR A 171 40.39 3.76 -11.01
C THR A 171 39.44 4.39 -12.04
N ILE A 172 38.13 4.23 -11.89
CA ILE A 172 37.14 4.78 -12.83
C ILE A 172 37.14 6.31 -12.81
N LEU A 173 37.20 6.93 -11.63
CA LEU A 173 37.20 8.39 -11.48
C LEU A 173 38.38 9.07 -12.19
N ASN A 174 39.55 8.45 -12.14
CA ASN A 174 40.78 8.98 -12.74
C ASN A 174 41.03 8.47 -14.18
N SER A 175 40.19 7.58 -14.68
CA SER A 175 40.35 7.03 -16.04
C SER A 175 39.83 7.99 -17.11
N HIS A 176 40.50 8.01 -18.25
CA HIS A 176 40.06 8.74 -19.43
C HIS A 176 39.05 7.89 -20.19
N LEU A 177 37.77 8.08 -19.90
CA LEU A 177 36.68 7.26 -20.44
C LEU A 177 36.19 7.72 -21.82
N GLY A 178 37.03 8.43 -22.59
CA GLY A 178 36.64 9.05 -23.86
C GLY A 178 35.64 10.20 -23.70
N ILE A 179 35.62 10.84 -22.54
CA ILE A 179 34.87 12.07 -22.25
C ILE A 179 35.76 13.26 -22.63
N HIS A 180 35.19 14.21 -23.37
CA HIS A 180 35.88 15.40 -23.84
C HIS A 180 35.20 16.65 -23.29
N HIS A 181 36.01 17.64 -22.93
CA HIS A 181 35.50 18.94 -22.53
C HIS A 181 34.75 19.60 -23.71
N PRO A 182 33.52 20.09 -23.52
CA PRO A 182 32.65 20.54 -24.62
C PRO A 182 33.24 21.72 -25.42
N GLU A 183 33.96 22.63 -24.76
CA GLU A 183 34.56 23.80 -25.42
C GLU A 183 35.99 23.58 -25.96
N THR A 184 36.87 22.91 -25.20
CA THR A 184 38.28 22.75 -25.57
C THR A 184 38.56 21.49 -26.40
N GLY A 185 37.64 20.52 -26.39
CA GLY A 185 37.79 19.21 -27.02
C GLY A 185 38.83 18.29 -26.36
N GLN A 186 39.46 18.74 -25.27
CA GLN A 186 40.47 17.95 -24.57
C GLN A 186 39.82 16.77 -23.86
N ALA A 187 40.49 15.62 -23.91
CA ALA A 187 40.06 14.46 -23.15
C ALA A 187 40.22 14.76 -21.66
N ILE A 188 39.16 14.49 -20.89
CA ILE A 188 39.09 14.71 -19.45
C ILE A 188 38.67 13.42 -18.75
N THR A 189 39.03 13.32 -17.47
CA THR A 189 38.63 12.24 -16.58
C THR A 189 37.18 12.40 -16.12
N LEU A 190 36.57 11.33 -15.59
CA LEU A 190 35.23 11.42 -15.00
C LEU A 190 35.21 12.39 -13.81
N ARG A 191 36.29 12.42 -13.02
CA ARG A 191 36.47 13.37 -11.91
C ARG A 191 36.45 14.82 -12.40
N GLU A 192 37.22 15.14 -13.43
CA GLU A 192 37.24 16.49 -14.01
C GLU A 192 35.87 16.87 -14.58
N ALA A 193 35.17 15.94 -15.23
CA ALA A 193 33.81 16.15 -15.73
C ALA A 193 32.82 16.48 -14.60
N ILE A 194 32.93 15.84 -13.43
CA ILE A 194 32.14 16.17 -12.24
C ILE A 194 32.48 17.59 -11.75
N GLN A 195 33.76 17.93 -11.66
CA GLN A 195 34.23 19.21 -11.13
C GLN A 195 33.78 20.42 -11.95
N ILE A 196 33.76 20.29 -13.27
CA ILE A 196 33.29 21.37 -14.17
C ILE A 196 31.76 21.39 -14.33
N GLY A 197 31.03 20.50 -13.63
CA GLY A 197 29.57 20.38 -13.73
C GLY A 197 29.06 19.73 -15.03
N LEU A 198 29.95 19.14 -15.84
CA LEU A 198 29.60 18.44 -17.08
C LEU A 198 28.89 17.11 -16.82
N TYR A 199 29.17 16.47 -15.69
CA TYR A 199 28.59 15.18 -15.33
C TYR A 199 27.98 15.22 -13.93
N ASP A 200 26.71 14.84 -13.85
CA ASP A 200 25.95 14.71 -12.63
C ASP A 200 26.11 13.29 -12.09
N PRO A 201 26.82 13.09 -10.95
CA PRO A 201 27.01 11.77 -10.39
C PRO A 201 25.74 11.19 -9.75
N ASP A 202 24.79 12.02 -9.32
CA ASP A 202 23.55 11.54 -8.69
C ASP A 202 22.65 10.88 -9.73
N ASN A 203 22.49 11.54 -10.88
CA ASN A 203 21.64 11.06 -11.97
C ASN A 203 22.41 10.27 -13.03
N ARG A 204 23.74 10.21 -12.93
CA ARG A 204 24.68 9.62 -13.89
C ARG A 204 24.47 10.14 -15.31
N GLN A 205 24.31 11.44 -15.46
CA GLN A 205 23.93 12.10 -16.71
C GLN A 205 24.89 13.24 -17.05
N PHE A 206 25.06 13.51 -18.34
CA PHE A 206 25.77 14.72 -18.75
C PHE A 206 24.86 15.95 -18.64
N ARG A 207 25.45 17.07 -18.26
CA ARG A 207 24.81 18.38 -18.16
C ARG A 207 25.58 19.43 -18.95
N ASP A 208 24.86 20.45 -19.40
CA ASP A 208 25.49 21.63 -19.96
C ASP A 208 26.21 22.41 -18.85
N ILE A 209 27.49 22.76 -19.07
CA ILE A 209 28.32 23.42 -18.06
C ILE A 209 27.87 24.86 -17.74
N HIS A 210 27.05 25.47 -18.59
CA HIS A 210 26.56 26.84 -18.42
C HIS A 210 25.11 26.88 -17.95
N THR A 211 24.22 26.09 -18.56
CA THR A 211 22.79 26.09 -18.21
C THR A 211 22.43 25.09 -17.13
N ASN A 212 23.31 24.11 -16.86
CA ASN A 212 23.07 22.98 -15.96
C ASN A 212 21.91 22.07 -16.43
N ASP A 213 21.45 22.21 -17.68
CA ASP A 213 20.41 21.36 -18.26
C ASP A 213 20.94 19.97 -18.57
N ILE A 214 20.10 18.95 -18.41
CA ILE A 214 20.45 17.56 -18.76
C ILE A 214 20.60 17.46 -20.28
N LEU A 215 21.75 16.94 -20.73
CA LEU A 215 22.04 16.75 -22.14
C LEU A 215 21.47 15.41 -22.65
N SER A 216 20.85 15.45 -23.82
CA SER A 216 20.42 14.23 -24.49
C SER A 216 21.62 13.46 -25.06
N LEU A 217 21.39 12.21 -25.47
CA LEU A 217 22.40 11.43 -26.22
C LEU A 217 22.86 12.13 -27.50
N TYR A 218 21.98 12.93 -28.11
CA TYR A 218 22.31 13.69 -29.31
C TYR A 218 23.24 14.85 -29.00
N ASP A 219 22.93 15.62 -27.94
CA ASP A 219 23.67 16.82 -27.57
C ASP A 219 25.05 16.48 -26.97
N SER A 220 25.15 15.31 -26.34
CA SER A 220 26.40 14.81 -25.76
C SER A 220 27.38 14.19 -26.78
N ARG A 221 27.09 14.22 -28.09
CA ARG A 221 28.00 13.68 -29.13
C ARG A 221 29.35 14.41 -29.22
N ASN A 222 29.36 15.69 -28.88
CA ASN A 222 30.59 16.50 -28.83
C ASN A 222 31.41 16.20 -27.55
N ILE A 223 30.77 15.63 -26.52
CA ILE A 223 31.41 15.21 -25.27
C ILE A 223 31.98 13.81 -25.42
N CYS A 224 31.21 12.88 -25.98
CA CYS A 224 31.67 11.52 -26.27
C CYS A 224 30.91 10.93 -27.47
N ASN A 225 31.60 10.13 -28.27
CA ASN A 225 31.00 9.49 -29.43
C ASN A 225 30.00 8.38 -29.03
N THR A 226 29.15 7.95 -29.96
CA THR A 226 28.12 6.93 -29.71
C THR A 226 28.67 5.62 -29.16
N GLU A 227 29.85 5.19 -29.62
CA GLU A 227 30.49 3.96 -29.14
C GLU A 227 30.91 4.09 -27.67
N THR A 228 31.41 5.25 -27.29
CA THR A 228 31.82 5.57 -25.92
C THR A 228 30.60 5.70 -25.00
N GLN A 229 29.55 6.38 -25.45
CA GLN A 229 28.27 6.44 -24.74
C GLN A 229 27.74 5.03 -24.43
N LEU A 230 27.75 4.13 -25.41
CA LEU A 230 27.34 2.73 -25.23
C LEU A 230 28.21 1.98 -24.20
N LYS A 231 29.53 2.20 -24.23
CA LYS A 231 30.46 1.60 -23.25
C LYS A 231 30.18 2.11 -21.84
N LEU A 232 29.99 3.42 -21.68
CA LEU A 232 29.68 4.04 -20.40
C LEU A 232 28.35 3.54 -19.82
N VAL A 233 27.32 3.37 -20.65
CA VAL A 233 26.04 2.78 -20.24
C VAL A 233 26.24 1.34 -19.76
N LYS A 234 26.97 0.51 -20.50
CA LYS A 234 27.28 -0.89 -20.12
C LYS A 234 28.20 -1.00 -18.90
N GLN A 235 28.96 0.03 -18.58
CA GLN A 235 29.77 0.09 -17.36
C GLN A 235 28.99 0.70 -16.19
N GLY A 236 27.78 1.20 -16.44
CA GLY A 236 26.94 1.85 -15.45
C GLY A 236 27.37 3.25 -15.03
N ILE A 237 28.30 3.83 -15.79
CA ILE A 237 28.80 5.18 -15.60
C ILE A 237 27.86 6.19 -16.25
N LEU A 238 27.07 5.81 -17.26
CA LEU A 238 26.10 6.72 -17.87
C LEU A 238 24.70 6.12 -17.80
N LYS A 239 23.75 6.84 -17.21
CA LYS A 239 22.34 6.51 -17.21
C LYS A 239 21.63 7.37 -18.25
N LEU A 240 20.77 6.73 -19.05
CA LEU A 240 19.95 7.47 -20.00
C LEU A 240 18.85 8.24 -19.25
N PRO A 241 18.41 9.39 -19.78
CA PRO A 241 17.20 10.04 -19.29
C PRO A 241 16.02 9.06 -19.23
N PRO A 242 15.16 9.16 -18.20
CA PRO A 242 13.98 8.30 -18.07
C PRO A 242 13.14 8.37 -19.35
N THR A 243 12.68 7.21 -19.82
CA THR A 243 11.71 7.15 -20.91
C THR A 243 10.31 7.24 -20.31
N SER A 244 9.39 7.99 -20.92
CA SER A 244 7.99 7.96 -20.48
C SER A 244 7.40 6.56 -20.67
N LEU A 245 6.38 6.19 -19.89
CA LEU A 245 5.68 4.91 -20.04
C LEU A 245 5.16 4.74 -21.47
N THR A 246 4.59 5.81 -22.04
CA THR A 246 4.18 5.86 -23.45
C THR A 246 5.35 5.58 -24.39
N GLY A 247 6.47 6.29 -24.23
CA GLY A 247 7.65 6.09 -25.06
C GLY A 247 8.23 4.69 -24.94
N ALA A 248 8.19 4.08 -23.75
CA ALA A 248 8.68 2.73 -23.51
C ALA A 248 7.82 1.68 -24.25
N ILE A 249 6.49 1.85 -24.26
CA ILE A 249 5.58 0.96 -24.99
C ILE A 249 5.74 1.15 -26.50
N GLU A 250 5.70 2.38 -27.00
CA GLU A 250 5.84 2.69 -28.43
C GLU A 250 7.16 2.20 -29.03
N GLN A 251 8.24 2.25 -28.23
CA GLN A 251 9.57 1.82 -28.64
C GLN A 251 9.80 0.31 -28.43
N ASN A 252 8.78 -0.45 -27.99
CA ASN A 252 8.86 -1.86 -27.63
C ASN A 252 9.92 -2.15 -26.55
N LEU A 253 10.18 -1.19 -25.67
CA LEU A 253 11.05 -1.36 -24.50
C LEU A 253 10.28 -1.91 -23.31
N LEU A 254 8.95 -1.98 -23.33
CA LEU A 254 8.15 -2.52 -22.24
C LEU A 254 7.12 -3.52 -22.79
N ASN A 255 7.17 -4.75 -22.30
CA ASN A 255 6.12 -5.72 -22.56
C ASN A 255 4.92 -5.44 -21.64
N THR A 256 3.77 -5.15 -22.22
CA THR A 256 2.57 -4.71 -21.52
C THR A 256 1.83 -5.85 -20.79
N GLU A 257 2.07 -7.10 -21.22
CA GLU A 257 1.49 -8.29 -20.59
C GLU A 257 2.36 -8.82 -19.43
N SER A 258 3.67 -8.93 -19.64
CA SER A 258 4.60 -9.47 -18.63
C SER A 258 5.15 -8.42 -17.66
N GLY A 259 4.99 -7.12 -17.98
CA GLY A 259 5.53 -6.01 -17.20
C GLY A 259 7.06 -5.95 -17.22
N GLN A 260 7.72 -6.56 -18.20
CA GLN A 260 9.18 -6.57 -18.32
C GLN A 260 9.67 -5.41 -19.18
N PHE A 261 10.48 -4.53 -18.59
CA PHE A 261 11.20 -3.48 -19.27
C PHE A 261 12.52 -4.03 -19.85
N THR A 262 12.84 -3.68 -21.08
CA THR A 262 14.03 -4.13 -21.81
C THR A 262 14.93 -2.94 -22.09
N PHE A 263 16.19 -3.03 -21.69
CA PHE A 263 17.17 -1.99 -21.95
C PHE A 263 17.54 -1.98 -23.44
N ARG A 264 17.43 -0.79 -24.06
CA ARG A 264 17.73 -0.57 -25.48
C ARG A 264 19.11 -1.09 -25.91
N PHE A 265 20.13 -1.02 -25.05
CA PHE A 265 21.52 -1.26 -25.43
C PHE A 265 22.12 -2.57 -24.93
N SER A 266 21.66 -3.10 -23.79
CA SER A 266 22.10 -4.41 -23.31
C SER A 266 21.17 -5.53 -23.74
N GLY A 267 19.90 -5.24 -24.03
CA GLY A 267 18.86 -6.24 -24.28
C GLY A 267 18.44 -7.00 -23.00
N GLU A 268 19.02 -6.64 -21.85
CA GLU A 268 18.61 -7.19 -20.56
C GLU A 268 17.21 -6.72 -20.20
N THR A 269 16.56 -7.48 -19.34
CA THR A 269 15.19 -7.19 -18.90
C THR A 269 15.11 -7.02 -17.41
N MET A 270 14.15 -6.21 -16.96
CA MET A 270 13.84 -6.03 -15.55
C MET A 270 12.34 -5.81 -15.31
N PRO A 271 11.83 -6.14 -14.12
CA PRO A 271 10.46 -5.81 -13.75
C PRO A 271 10.18 -4.30 -13.80
N LEU A 272 8.99 -3.90 -14.27
CA LEU A 272 8.58 -2.49 -14.34
C LEU A 272 8.66 -1.79 -12.98
N LYS A 273 8.35 -2.46 -11.87
CA LYS A 273 8.49 -1.91 -10.50
C LYS A 273 9.92 -1.40 -10.27
N ASP A 274 10.92 -2.20 -10.65
CA ASP A 274 12.32 -1.83 -10.52
C ASP A 274 12.70 -0.74 -11.52
N ALA A 275 12.17 -0.78 -12.75
CA ALA A 275 12.40 0.25 -13.75
C ALA A 275 11.86 1.63 -13.33
N LEU A 276 10.72 1.66 -12.62
CA LEU A 276 10.13 2.87 -12.05
C LEU A 276 10.93 3.36 -10.84
N TYR A 277 11.27 2.45 -9.92
CA TYR A 277 12.06 2.77 -8.72
C TYR A 277 13.43 3.36 -9.09
N ASN A 278 14.08 2.79 -10.10
CA ASN A 278 15.36 3.26 -10.60
C ASN A 278 15.23 4.36 -11.65
N GLU A 279 14.05 4.98 -11.85
CA GLU A 279 13.81 6.09 -12.79
C GLU A 279 14.33 5.81 -14.22
N TYR A 280 14.20 4.59 -14.71
CA TYR A 280 14.39 4.26 -16.12
C TYR A 280 13.11 4.53 -16.92
N VAL A 281 11.96 4.37 -16.26
CA VAL A 281 10.62 4.65 -16.80
C VAL A 281 9.91 5.65 -15.89
N GLN A 282 9.12 6.56 -16.48
CA GLN A 282 8.25 7.48 -15.75
C GLN A 282 6.80 7.38 -16.24
N ILE A 283 5.84 7.19 -15.35
CA ILE A 283 4.42 7.00 -15.71
C ILE A 283 3.79 8.30 -16.20
N SER A 284 4.01 9.39 -15.47
CA SER A 284 3.43 10.70 -15.78
C SER A 284 4.56 11.66 -16.14
N GLY A 285 4.63 12.09 -17.39
CA GLY A 285 5.40 13.27 -17.75
C GLY A 285 4.68 14.46 -17.14
N THR A 286 5.18 14.99 -16.02
CA THR A 286 4.77 16.23 -15.36
C THR A 286 3.50 16.85 -15.93
N GLN A 287 2.34 16.24 -15.66
CA GLN A 287 1.09 16.89 -15.99
C GLN A 287 1.06 18.14 -15.10
N ASN A 288 1.24 19.30 -15.71
CA ASN A 288 1.02 20.57 -15.03
C ASN A 288 -0.41 20.50 -14.52
N HIS A 289 -0.56 20.31 -13.21
CA HIS A 289 -1.84 20.29 -12.52
C HIS A 289 -2.41 21.71 -12.62
N ARG A 290 -2.98 22.04 -13.77
CA ARG A 290 -3.72 23.26 -13.98
C ARG A 290 -5.03 23.11 -13.20
N ILE A 291 -5.44 24.17 -12.52
CA ILE A 291 -6.69 24.27 -11.76
C ILE A 291 -7.86 24.43 -12.76
N ALA A 292 -7.93 23.56 -13.75
CA ALA A 292 -8.93 23.57 -14.82
C ALA A 292 -9.70 22.25 -14.77
N ILE A 293 -11.01 22.32 -15.03
CA ILE A 293 -11.89 21.15 -14.91
C ILE A 293 -11.93 20.36 -16.24
N PRO A 294 -11.94 19.02 -16.23
CA PRO A 294 -12.23 18.23 -17.43
C PRO A 294 -13.62 18.59 -18.01
N LEU A 295 -13.77 18.51 -19.34
CA LEU A 295 -15.04 18.77 -20.02
C LEU A 295 -16.13 17.77 -19.61
N SER A 296 -15.76 16.51 -19.43
CA SER A 296 -16.66 15.46 -18.93
C SER A 296 -17.25 15.81 -17.55
N ASP A 297 -16.41 16.25 -16.61
CA ASP A 297 -16.84 16.71 -15.29
C ASP A 297 -17.70 17.97 -15.37
N ALA A 298 -17.38 18.90 -16.27
CA ALA A 298 -18.21 20.09 -16.49
C ALA A 298 -19.63 19.73 -16.96
N ILE A 299 -19.77 18.70 -17.82
CA ILE A 299 -21.07 18.18 -18.28
C ILE A 299 -21.80 17.48 -17.14
N GLU A 300 -21.11 16.62 -16.39
CA GLU A 300 -21.69 15.84 -15.29
C GLU A 300 -22.20 16.74 -14.15
N LEU A 301 -21.42 17.76 -13.77
CA LEU A 301 -21.77 18.71 -12.72
C LEU A 301 -22.74 19.80 -13.18
N GLY A 302 -23.13 19.82 -14.45
CA GLY A 302 -24.01 20.83 -15.04
C GLY A 302 -23.41 22.25 -15.00
N LEU A 303 -22.09 22.37 -15.14
CA LEU A 303 -21.41 23.66 -15.34
C LEU A 303 -21.58 24.16 -16.78
N ILE A 304 -21.73 23.21 -17.71
CA ILE A 304 -22.15 23.42 -19.09
C ILE A 304 -23.52 22.78 -19.30
N ASP A 305 -24.43 23.48 -19.97
CA ASP A 305 -25.63 22.87 -20.52
C ASP A 305 -25.22 21.97 -21.68
N GLY A 306 -25.24 20.65 -21.48
CA GLY A 306 -24.81 19.68 -22.48
C GLY A 306 -25.65 19.68 -23.77
N HIS A 307 -26.82 20.32 -23.81
CA HIS A 307 -27.64 20.45 -25.03
C HIS A 307 -27.25 21.67 -25.86
N SER A 308 -27.12 22.85 -25.23
CA SER A 308 -26.74 24.09 -25.93
C SER A 308 -25.23 24.30 -26.04
N GLY A 309 -24.46 23.57 -25.23
CA GLY A 309 -23.00 23.67 -25.11
C GLY A 309 -22.52 25.00 -24.52
N LYS A 310 -23.36 25.67 -23.74
CA LYS A 310 -23.03 26.93 -23.05
C LYS A 310 -22.77 26.70 -21.57
N PHE A 311 -21.77 27.40 -21.04
CA PHE A 311 -21.47 27.47 -19.62
C PHE A 311 -22.38 28.49 -18.93
N ILE A 312 -22.68 28.24 -17.66
CA ILE A 312 -23.44 29.17 -16.82
C ILE A 312 -22.58 29.52 -15.60
N ASP A 313 -22.22 30.79 -15.46
CA ASP A 313 -21.62 31.27 -14.22
C ASP A 313 -22.67 31.29 -13.11
N ARG A 314 -22.50 30.45 -12.09
CA ARG A 314 -23.43 30.33 -10.96
C ARG A 314 -23.54 31.60 -10.10
N LYS A 315 -22.57 32.51 -10.17
CA LYS A 315 -22.60 33.78 -9.40
C LYS A 315 -23.31 34.90 -10.15
N SER A 316 -23.00 35.08 -11.43
CA SER A 316 -23.53 36.19 -12.24
C SER A 316 -24.77 35.81 -13.06
N GLY A 317 -24.97 34.52 -13.34
CA GLY A 317 -25.96 34.03 -14.30
C GLY A 317 -25.56 34.26 -15.77
N GLU A 318 -24.34 34.74 -16.03
CA GLU A 318 -23.87 34.95 -17.40
C GLU A 318 -23.58 33.63 -18.11
N GLU A 319 -24.04 33.55 -19.37
CA GLU A 319 -23.73 32.44 -20.26
C GLU A 319 -22.48 32.75 -21.09
N PHE A 320 -21.61 31.74 -21.28
CA PHE A 320 -20.50 31.82 -22.24
C PHE A 320 -20.28 30.50 -22.97
N ASP A 321 -19.55 30.51 -24.08
CA ASP A 321 -19.37 29.36 -24.96
C ASP A 321 -18.05 28.61 -24.71
N LEU A 322 -17.88 27.47 -25.40
CA LEU A 322 -16.64 26.67 -25.33
C LEU A 322 -15.42 27.48 -25.78
N ARG A 323 -15.58 28.38 -26.75
CA ARG A 323 -14.48 29.24 -27.22
C ARG A 323 -13.94 30.11 -26.08
N LYS A 324 -14.82 30.78 -25.32
CA LYS A 324 -14.42 31.62 -24.19
C LYS A 324 -13.89 30.78 -23.03
N ALA A 325 -14.43 29.58 -22.80
CA ALA A 325 -13.95 28.65 -21.76
C ALA A 325 -12.52 28.13 -22.00
N LEU A 326 -12.15 27.95 -23.28
CA LEU A 326 -10.84 27.46 -23.73
C LEU A 326 -9.81 28.57 -23.98
N ALA A 327 -10.24 29.83 -23.97
CA ALA A 327 -9.36 30.95 -24.25
C ALA A 327 -8.29 31.11 -23.16
N LYS A 328 -7.09 31.56 -23.54
CA LYS A 328 -5.91 31.67 -22.66
C LYS A 328 -6.09 32.58 -21.44
N ASP A 329 -7.06 33.48 -21.49
CA ASP A 329 -7.42 34.41 -20.44
C ASP A 329 -8.36 33.81 -19.38
N ASN A 330 -9.06 32.70 -19.70
CA ASN A 330 -9.97 32.03 -18.76
C ASN A 330 -9.47 30.64 -18.35
N GLU A 331 -8.96 29.83 -19.30
CA GLU A 331 -8.44 28.46 -19.09
C GLU A 331 -9.30 27.59 -18.16
N LEU A 332 -10.63 27.66 -18.29
CA LEU A 332 -11.55 26.98 -17.37
C LEU A 332 -11.57 25.47 -17.57
N LEU A 333 -11.36 25.02 -18.81
CA LEU A 333 -11.32 23.61 -19.17
C LEU A 333 -9.89 23.08 -19.29
N ASN A 334 -9.68 21.86 -18.80
CA ASN A 334 -8.39 21.19 -18.91
C ASN A 334 -8.19 20.65 -20.33
N THR A 335 -7.24 21.21 -21.06
CA THR A 335 -6.96 20.83 -22.45
C THR A 335 -6.12 19.57 -22.61
N ASN A 336 -5.55 19.04 -21.52
CA ASN A 336 -4.50 18.02 -21.56
C ASN A 336 -5.00 16.62 -21.16
N VAL A 337 -6.23 16.51 -20.67
CA VAL A 337 -6.83 15.21 -20.30
C VAL A 337 -7.33 14.52 -21.56
N ARG A 338 -6.95 13.24 -21.76
CA ARG A 338 -7.41 12.37 -22.86
C ARG A 338 -8.84 11.88 -22.63
N GLU A 339 -9.80 12.79 -22.64
CA GLU A 339 -11.20 12.49 -22.31
C GLU A 339 -12.14 12.38 -23.53
N ILE A 340 -11.64 12.60 -24.75
CA ILE A 340 -12.47 12.66 -25.96
C ILE A 340 -12.09 11.55 -26.94
N VAL A 341 -13.08 10.85 -27.47
CA VAL A 341 -12.88 9.82 -28.49
C VAL A 341 -12.82 10.47 -29.88
N ASN A 342 -11.70 10.26 -30.58
CA ASN A 342 -11.63 10.45 -32.01
C ASN A 342 -12.24 9.24 -32.70
N THR A 343 -13.47 9.37 -33.20
CA THR A 343 -14.21 8.23 -33.79
C THR A 343 -13.61 7.74 -35.12
N ALA A 344 -12.80 8.56 -35.80
CA ALA A 344 -12.11 8.14 -37.03
C ALA A 344 -10.88 7.27 -36.74
N SER A 345 -10.04 7.65 -35.76
CA SER A 345 -8.87 6.84 -35.37
C SER A 345 -9.19 5.76 -34.32
N LYS A 346 -10.36 5.85 -33.66
CA LYS A 346 -10.76 5.04 -32.50
C LYS A 346 -9.76 5.13 -31.34
N GLU A 347 -9.27 6.34 -31.09
CA GLU A 347 -8.36 6.62 -29.97
C GLU A 347 -8.90 7.75 -29.11
N ARG A 348 -8.48 7.76 -27.84
CA ARG A 348 -8.72 8.89 -26.95
C ARG A 348 -7.66 9.97 -27.17
N ILE A 349 -8.15 11.17 -27.43
CA ILE A 349 -7.36 12.37 -27.63
C ILE A 349 -7.70 13.39 -26.55
N THR A 350 -6.79 14.34 -26.36
CA THR A 350 -7.00 15.43 -25.43
C THR A 350 -8.05 16.41 -25.94
N LEU A 351 -8.63 17.21 -25.03
CA LEU A 351 -9.53 18.29 -25.43
C LEU A 351 -8.84 19.27 -26.38
N GLY A 352 -7.56 19.59 -26.18
CA GLY A 352 -6.79 20.43 -27.10
C GLY A 352 -6.70 19.84 -28.51
N GLU A 353 -6.35 18.55 -28.62
CA GLU A 353 -6.29 17.83 -29.91
C GLU A 353 -7.66 17.73 -30.58
N SER A 354 -8.73 17.56 -29.80
CA SER A 354 -10.10 17.43 -30.32
C SER A 354 -10.61 18.68 -31.02
N VAL A 355 -10.15 19.85 -30.58
CA VAL A 355 -10.50 21.13 -31.21
C VAL A 355 -9.78 21.25 -32.55
N ILE A 356 -8.55 20.76 -32.65
CA ILE A 356 -7.75 20.76 -33.89
C ILE A 356 -8.32 19.77 -34.90
N SER A 357 -8.68 18.56 -34.46
CA SER A 357 -9.31 17.53 -35.30
C SER A 357 -10.79 17.81 -35.58
N ASN A 358 -11.37 18.82 -34.94
CA ASN A 358 -12.77 19.20 -34.99
C ASN A 358 -13.73 18.10 -34.50
N ALA A 359 -13.28 17.22 -33.60
CA ALA A 359 -14.15 16.34 -32.83
C ALA A 359 -15.01 17.13 -31.82
N ILE A 360 -14.46 18.22 -31.26
CA ILE A 360 -15.23 19.23 -30.52
C ILE A 360 -15.28 20.51 -31.36
N ASN A 361 -16.49 20.92 -31.77
CA ASN A 361 -16.67 22.11 -32.58
C ASN A 361 -17.06 23.29 -31.69
N ILE A 362 -16.07 24.14 -31.41
CA ILE A 362 -16.18 25.33 -30.56
C ILE A 362 -16.99 26.49 -31.17
N ARG A 363 -17.48 26.35 -32.41
CA ARG A 363 -18.38 27.35 -33.03
C ARG A 363 -19.85 26.98 -32.85
N GLN A 364 -20.15 25.69 -32.88
CA GLN A 364 -21.50 25.13 -32.75
C GLN A 364 -21.77 24.58 -31.35
N ASN A 365 -20.72 24.49 -30.51
CA ASN A 365 -20.73 23.94 -29.16
C ASN A 365 -21.25 22.49 -29.08
N ASN A 366 -20.89 21.66 -30.05
CA ASN A 366 -21.32 20.28 -30.18
C ASN A 366 -20.11 19.34 -30.39
N PHE A 367 -20.37 18.05 -30.26
CA PHE A 367 -19.46 16.98 -30.63
C PHE A 367 -19.70 16.59 -32.10
N THR A 368 -18.64 16.39 -32.86
CA THR A 368 -18.71 15.88 -34.24
C THR A 368 -18.17 14.47 -34.27
N ASP A 369 -19.00 13.50 -34.65
CA ASP A 369 -18.53 12.18 -34.99
C ASP A 369 -17.77 12.27 -36.32
N LEU A 370 -16.45 12.10 -36.26
CA LEU A 370 -15.56 12.20 -37.41
C LEU A 370 -15.72 11.05 -38.42
N ALA A 371 -16.26 9.90 -37.98
CA ALA A 371 -16.50 8.74 -38.83
C ALA A 371 -17.81 8.88 -39.64
N SER A 372 -18.91 9.22 -38.97
CA SER A 372 -20.23 9.39 -39.61
C SER A 372 -20.48 10.79 -40.16
N ARG A 373 -19.70 11.79 -39.71
CA ARG A 373 -19.92 13.24 -39.90
C ARG A 373 -21.20 13.76 -39.25
N GLU A 374 -21.79 13.01 -38.34
CA GLU A 374 -22.95 13.44 -37.57
C GLU A 374 -22.55 14.38 -36.42
N SER A 375 -23.44 15.31 -36.11
CA SER A 375 -23.31 16.23 -34.98
C SER A 375 -24.14 15.72 -33.82
N LEU A 376 -23.51 15.55 -32.66
CA LEU A 376 -24.12 15.18 -31.40
C LEU A 376 -24.05 16.34 -30.41
N SER A 377 -25.07 16.50 -29.58
CA SER A 377 -24.92 17.36 -28.40
C SER A 377 -23.83 16.82 -27.48
N LEU A 378 -23.21 17.68 -26.67
CA LEU A 378 -22.18 17.26 -25.72
C LEU A 378 -22.76 16.26 -24.70
N ARG A 379 -24.05 16.41 -24.35
CA ARG A 379 -24.75 15.46 -23.50
C ARG A 379 -24.86 14.07 -24.14
N GLN A 380 -25.29 13.99 -25.39
CA GLN A 380 -25.36 12.71 -26.12
C GLN A 380 -23.98 12.06 -26.27
N ALA A 381 -22.95 12.84 -26.56
CA ALA A 381 -21.58 12.33 -26.65
C ALA A 381 -21.08 11.79 -25.29
N PHE A 382 -21.39 12.48 -24.19
CA PHE A 382 -21.11 12.01 -22.83
C PHE A 382 -21.85 10.72 -22.49
N ASP A 383 -23.18 10.68 -22.70
CA ASP A 383 -24.01 9.51 -22.42
C ASP A 383 -23.59 8.29 -23.27
N ASN A 384 -23.05 8.53 -24.48
CA ASN A 384 -22.49 7.51 -25.38
C ASN A 384 -21.01 7.13 -25.08
N ASN A 385 -20.41 7.62 -23.99
CA ASN A 385 -19.00 7.40 -23.62
C ASN A 385 -17.97 7.94 -24.64
N LEU A 386 -18.37 8.86 -25.51
CA LEU A 386 -17.46 9.56 -26.44
C LEU A 386 -16.73 10.73 -25.77
N ILE A 387 -17.29 11.25 -24.67
CA ILE A 387 -16.65 12.22 -23.77
C ILE A 387 -16.69 11.64 -22.36
N SER A 388 -15.54 11.28 -21.80
CA SER A 388 -15.39 10.74 -20.45
C SER A 388 -13.93 10.86 -20.02
N LYS A 389 -13.67 11.39 -18.83
CA LYS A 389 -12.32 11.35 -18.23
C LYS A 389 -11.83 9.90 -18.05
N PRO A 390 -10.50 9.70 -17.95
CA PRO A 390 -9.93 8.42 -17.52
C PRO A 390 -10.54 7.98 -16.19
N PHE A 391 -10.84 6.70 -16.04
CA PHE A 391 -11.42 6.15 -14.82
C PHE A 391 -10.33 5.86 -13.80
N THR A 392 -10.70 6.00 -12.54
CA THR A 392 -9.93 5.37 -11.47
C THR A 392 -10.02 3.85 -11.55
N LEU A 393 -9.07 3.13 -10.93
CA LEU A 393 -9.14 1.67 -10.86
C LEU A 393 -10.41 1.18 -10.15
N THR A 394 -10.84 1.88 -9.09
CA THR A 394 -12.08 1.57 -8.38
C THR A 394 -13.31 1.81 -9.24
N GLU A 395 -13.40 2.95 -9.93
CA GLU A 395 -14.51 3.23 -10.85
C GLU A 395 -14.58 2.20 -11.99
N ALA A 396 -13.43 1.80 -12.52
CA ALA A 396 -13.37 0.78 -13.58
C ALA A 396 -13.92 -0.56 -13.10
N ALA A 397 -13.61 -0.97 -11.87
CA ALA A 397 -14.15 -2.18 -11.27
C ALA A 397 -15.68 -2.07 -11.03
N GLU A 398 -16.15 -0.98 -10.42
CA GLU A 398 -17.57 -0.74 -10.13
C GLU A 398 -18.42 -0.70 -11.40
N LYS A 399 -17.91 -0.09 -12.47
CA LYS A 399 -18.58 0.02 -13.77
C LYS A 399 -18.42 -1.22 -14.65
N SER A 400 -17.81 -2.30 -14.12
CA SER A 400 -17.52 -3.55 -14.83
C SER A 400 -16.80 -3.31 -16.16
N LEU A 401 -15.81 -2.41 -16.15
CA LEU A 401 -14.96 -2.07 -17.30
C LEU A 401 -13.76 -3.00 -17.45
N VAL A 402 -13.70 -4.08 -16.69
CA VAL A 402 -12.67 -5.12 -16.80
C VAL A 402 -13.33 -6.41 -17.28
N ASP A 403 -12.84 -6.97 -18.37
CA ASP A 403 -13.36 -8.21 -18.95
C ASP A 403 -12.80 -9.46 -18.24
N SER A 404 -13.32 -10.64 -18.61
CA SER A 404 -12.87 -11.93 -18.07
C SER A 404 -11.41 -12.30 -18.39
N TYR A 405 -10.77 -11.57 -19.30
CA TYR A 405 -9.36 -11.71 -19.64
C TYR A 405 -8.49 -10.67 -18.94
N HIS A 406 -9.03 -9.99 -17.92
CA HIS A 406 -8.36 -8.93 -17.16
C HIS A 406 -7.96 -7.73 -18.03
N ARG A 407 -8.68 -7.48 -19.12
CA ARG A 407 -8.47 -6.30 -19.98
C ARG A 407 -9.45 -5.20 -19.67
N PHE A 408 -8.96 -3.97 -19.67
CA PHE A 408 -9.76 -2.77 -19.53
C PHE A 408 -10.46 -2.46 -20.85
N VAL A 409 -11.78 -2.39 -20.81
CA VAL A 409 -12.64 -2.16 -21.96
C VAL A 409 -13.02 -0.69 -22.01
N ASP A 410 -12.58 0.00 -23.06
CA ASP A 410 -13.02 1.36 -23.32
C ASP A 410 -14.35 1.34 -24.08
N LYS A 411 -15.45 1.71 -23.42
CA LYS A 411 -16.78 1.76 -24.03
C LYS A 411 -16.89 2.78 -25.17
N GLY A 412 -16.04 3.81 -25.19
CA GLY A 412 -16.05 4.81 -26.26
C GLY A 412 -15.43 4.30 -27.55
N THR A 413 -14.23 3.71 -27.46
CA THR A 413 -13.47 3.20 -28.63
C THR A 413 -13.76 1.73 -28.97
N GLN A 414 -14.34 0.98 -28.03
CA GLN A 414 -14.50 -0.48 -28.04
C GLN A 414 -13.18 -1.27 -27.99
N ASN A 415 -12.06 -0.59 -27.75
CA ASN A 415 -10.76 -1.22 -27.61
C ASN A 415 -10.61 -1.91 -26.25
N ARG A 416 -9.72 -2.92 -26.20
CA ARG A 416 -9.39 -3.68 -24.99
C ARG A 416 -7.90 -3.57 -24.73
N TRP A 417 -7.56 -3.17 -23.52
CA TRP A 417 -6.19 -2.84 -23.16
C TRP A 417 -5.74 -3.63 -21.94
N THR A 418 -4.46 -3.95 -21.87
CA THR A 418 -3.80 -4.27 -20.60
C THR A 418 -3.84 -3.04 -19.68
N LEU A 419 -3.51 -3.19 -18.39
CA LEU A 419 -3.46 -2.04 -17.47
C LEU A 419 -2.53 -0.92 -17.97
N LEU A 420 -1.34 -1.29 -18.47
CA LEU A 420 -0.33 -0.34 -18.91
C LEU A 420 -0.76 0.40 -20.19
N GLU A 421 -1.37 -0.32 -21.13
CA GLU A 421 -1.96 0.28 -22.32
C GLU A 421 -3.15 1.18 -21.97
N ALA A 422 -3.99 0.78 -21.01
CA ALA A 422 -5.14 1.56 -20.57
C ALA A 422 -4.71 2.91 -19.98
N ILE A 423 -3.58 2.97 -19.26
CA ILE A 423 -2.96 4.21 -18.79
C ILE A 423 -2.51 5.06 -19.98
N VAL A 424 -1.74 4.48 -20.91
CA VAL A 424 -1.22 5.21 -22.06
C VAL A 424 -2.32 5.76 -22.98
N HIS A 425 -3.39 4.99 -23.18
CA HIS A 425 -4.54 5.37 -23.98
C HIS A 425 -5.58 6.21 -23.22
N GLY A 426 -5.30 6.65 -21.98
CA GLY A 426 -6.18 7.55 -21.23
C GLY A 426 -7.53 6.93 -20.83
N VAL A 427 -7.55 5.61 -20.65
CA VAL A 427 -8.72 4.87 -20.13
C VAL A 427 -8.66 4.79 -18.62
N ILE A 428 -7.45 4.63 -18.04
CA ILE A 428 -7.21 4.59 -16.61
C ILE A 428 -6.34 5.78 -16.18
N ASP A 429 -6.74 6.42 -15.09
CA ASP A 429 -5.97 7.48 -14.44
C ASP A 429 -4.84 6.85 -13.60
N PRO A 430 -3.55 7.11 -13.91
CA PRO A 430 -2.43 6.59 -13.15
C PRO A 430 -2.16 7.37 -11.84
N ASP A 431 -2.66 8.59 -11.70
CA ASP A 431 -2.23 9.51 -10.63
C ASP A 431 -3.01 9.24 -9.33
N VAL A 432 -4.18 8.60 -9.43
CA VAL A 432 -5.01 8.26 -8.27
C VAL A 432 -4.63 6.88 -7.72
N ARG A 433 -4.12 6.86 -6.48
CA ARG A 433 -3.65 5.64 -5.79
C ARG A 433 -4.82 4.81 -5.27
N HIS A 434 -4.97 3.58 -5.76
CA HIS A 434 -6.02 2.65 -5.35
C HIS A 434 -5.51 1.32 -4.80
N ILE A 435 -4.26 0.98 -5.12
CA ILE A 435 -3.61 -0.24 -4.69
C ILE A 435 -2.60 0.15 -3.62
N VAL A 436 -2.67 -0.51 -2.47
CA VAL A 436 -1.68 -0.41 -1.39
C VAL A 436 -0.84 -1.68 -1.47
N ASP A 437 0.47 -1.53 -1.63
CA ASP A 437 1.39 -2.66 -1.49
C ASP A 437 1.38 -3.06 -0.01
N PRO A 438 1.05 -4.32 0.36
CA PRO A 438 1.04 -4.74 1.76
C PRO A 438 2.43 -4.70 2.42
N GLU A 439 3.50 -4.53 1.64
CA GLU A 439 4.88 -4.34 2.13
C GLU A 439 5.28 -2.86 2.29
N GLU A 440 4.45 -1.91 1.84
CA GLU A 440 4.63 -0.45 2.00
C GLU A 440 3.78 0.06 3.17
#